data_AF-A0A293LHD1-F1
#
_entry.id   AF-A0A293LHD1-F1
#
_cell.length_a   1.000
_cell.length_b   1.000
_cell.length_c   1.000
_cell.angle_alpha   90.00
_cell.angle_beta   90.00
_cell.angle_gamma   90.00
#
_symmetry.space_group_name_H-M   'P 1'
#
loop_
_entity.id
_entity.type
_entity.pdbx_description
1 polymer ?
#
loop_
_entity_poly.entity_id
_entity_poly.type
_entity_poly.pdbx_seq_one_letter_code
_entity_poly.pdbx_strand_id
1 'polypeptide(L)'
;MPETDAILGWVEETGRYFVMDVWIDGYEPPLLDPVQDVGSISGARQDGVTTLRFARKRRSGDTGHDLSLDGCVHLVFPTHGGVFNAVSKKIRKHELRPFVSDKPICFNKCAGEAVFVQPTTAPKLKPVTPTAPSSTSAVPTQGVELEREEYVVRIKLDGPWLPDYSSRSSPRFTQLSEQITNTLEPTLTQVPGFHKLEF
;
A
#
# COMPACT_ATOMS: atom_id res chain seq x y z
N MET A 1 -5.52 -22.96 4.02
CA MET A 1 -4.39 -22.54 3.17
C MET A 1 -3.18 -22.97 3.96
N PRO A 2 -2.60 -24.16 3.68
CA PRO A 2 -1.57 -24.74 4.54
C PRO A 2 -0.27 -23.93 4.46
N GLU A 3 0.60 -24.10 5.45
CA GLU A 3 1.93 -23.50 5.56
C GLU A 3 1.94 -21.98 5.32
N THR A 4 0.97 -21.28 5.90
CA THR A 4 0.79 -19.83 5.71
C THR A 4 0.96 -19.08 7.02
N ASP A 5 1.99 -18.23 7.07
CA ASP A 5 2.16 -17.12 8.02
C ASP A 5 1.16 -16.01 7.67
N ALA A 6 0.30 -15.64 8.63
CA ALA A 6 -0.75 -14.66 8.40
C ALA A 6 -1.02 -13.77 9.62
N ILE A 7 -1.23 -12.49 9.33
CA ILE A 7 -1.77 -11.53 10.28
C ILE A 7 -3.25 -11.31 9.97
N LEU A 8 -4.11 -11.56 10.93
CA LEU A 8 -5.57 -11.46 10.78
C LEU A 8 -6.15 -10.48 11.79
N GLY A 9 -7.27 -9.86 11.46
CA GLY A 9 -7.92 -8.95 12.40
C GLY A 9 -9.26 -8.42 11.92
N TRP A 10 -9.90 -7.62 12.77
CA TRP A 10 -11.18 -6.97 12.51
C TRP A 10 -11.37 -5.74 13.39
N VAL A 11 -12.37 -4.93 13.05
CA VAL A 11 -12.82 -3.78 13.84
C VAL A 11 -14.31 -3.93 14.14
N GLU A 12 -14.66 -3.93 15.42
CA GLU A 12 -16.03 -3.97 15.93
C GLU A 12 -16.77 -2.65 15.65
N GLU A 13 -18.10 -2.65 15.72
CA GLU A 13 -18.92 -1.43 15.58
C GLU A 13 -18.61 -0.38 16.67
N THR A 14 -18.15 -0.82 17.83
CA THR A 14 -17.74 0.06 18.93
C THR A 14 -16.42 0.79 18.67
N GLY A 15 -15.73 0.49 17.57
CA GLY A 15 -14.38 0.98 17.26
C GLY A 15 -13.26 0.16 17.90
N ARG A 16 -13.58 -0.84 18.73
CA ARG A 16 -12.58 -1.77 19.25
C ARG A 16 -12.01 -2.62 18.12
N TYR A 17 -10.70 -2.73 18.05
CA TYR A 17 -10.01 -3.54 17.06
C TYR A 17 -9.31 -4.74 17.69
N PHE A 18 -9.04 -5.74 16.86
CA PHE A 18 -8.26 -6.91 17.21
C PHE A 18 -7.38 -7.31 16.03
N VAL A 19 -6.13 -7.62 16.31
CA VAL A 19 -5.15 -8.16 15.36
C VAL A 19 -4.43 -9.30 16.06
N MET A 20 -4.17 -10.38 15.34
CA MET A 20 -3.47 -11.56 15.82
C MET A 20 -2.50 -12.08 14.76
N ASP A 21 -1.38 -12.59 15.23
CA ASP A 21 -0.45 -13.41 14.44
C ASP A 21 -0.86 -14.86 14.49
N VAL A 22 -0.93 -15.52 13.33
CA VAL A 22 -1.38 -16.90 13.23
C VAL A 22 -0.58 -17.69 12.21
N TRP A 23 -0.42 -18.98 12.51
CA TRP A 23 0.03 -19.98 11.55
C TRP A 23 -1.16 -20.81 11.06
N ILE A 24 -1.25 -20.99 9.74
CA ILE A 24 -2.28 -21.81 9.12
C ILE A 24 -1.62 -23.06 8.58
N ASP A 25 -1.84 -24.19 9.26
CA ASP A 25 -1.21 -25.48 8.90
C ASP A 25 -2.06 -26.31 7.92
N GLY A 26 -3.32 -25.91 7.66
CA GLY A 26 -4.22 -26.74 6.88
C GLY A 26 -5.55 -26.10 6.50
N TYR A 27 -6.59 -26.93 6.46
CA TYR A 27 -7.97 -26.52 6.23
C TYR A 27 -8.78 -26.45 7.52
N GLU A 28 -8.13 -25.91 8.56
CA GLU A 28 -8.67 -25.77 9.91
C GLU A 28 -8.65 -24.29 10.32
N PRO A 29 -9.34 -23.90 11.41
CA PRO A 29 -9.21 -22.57 11.97
C PRO A 29 -7.73 -22.21 12.20
N PRO A 30 -7.30 -20.97 11.88
CA PRO A 30 -5.92 -20.53 12.12
C PRO A 30 -5.51 -20.73 13.58
N LEU A 31 -4.28 -21.22 13.78
CA LEU A 31 -3.71 -21.41 15.11
C LEU A 31 -3.02 -20.11 15.53
N LEU A 32 -3.30 -19.66 16.75
CA LEU A 32 -2.59 -18.52 17.32
C LEU A 32 -1.11 -18.85 17.43
N ASP A 33 -0.25 -17.99 16.88
CA ASP A 33 1.19 -18.15 17.02
C ASP A 33 1.59 -17.99 18.50
N PRO A 34 2.33 -18.95 19.09
CA PRO A 34 2.89 -18.80 20.43
C PRO A 34 3.73 -17.53 20.62
N VAL A 35 4.35 -17.03 19.54
CA VAL A 35 5.11 -15.79 19.51
C VAL A 35 4.32 -14.78 18.67
N GLN A 36 3.95 -13.64 19.26
CA GLN A 36 3.29 -12.56 18.54
C GLN A 36 4.33 -11.49 18.21
N ASP A 37 4.80 -11.45 16.97
CA ASP A 37 5.82 -10.52 16.47
C ASP A 37 5.23 -9.31 15.71
N VAL A 38 3.90 -9.20 15.72
CA VAL A 38 3.15 -8.01 15.34
C VAL A 38 3.11 -6.93 16.46
N GLY A 39 3.36 -5.68 16.10
CA GLY A 39 3.39 -4.50 16.98
C GLY A 39 2.80 -3.25 16.33
N SER A 40 2.85 -2.10 17.03
CA SER A 40 2.34 -0.80 16.55
C SER A 40 0.91 -0.88 15.98
N ILE A 41 0.04 -1.60 16.69
CA ILE A 41 -1.27 -2.00 16.19
C ILE A 41 -2.30 -0.90 16.42
N SER A 42 -3.01 -0.53 15.36
CA SER A 42 -4.24 0.26 15.45
C SER A 42 -5.27 -0.27 14.46
N GLY A 43 -6.54 -0.01 14.74
CA GLY A 43 -7.63 -0.36 13.84
C GLY A 43 -8.71 0.70 13.87
N ALA A 44 -9.28 0.98 12.72
CA ALA A 44 -10.36 1.95 12.58
C ALA A 44 -11.35 1.47 11.52
N ARG A 45 -12.61 1.89 11.67
CA ARG A 45 -13.64 1.70 10.65
C ARG A 45 -14.28 3.05 10.36
N GLN A 46 -14.16 3.50 9.12
CA GLN A 46 -14.67 4.79 8.66
C GLN A 46 -15.22 4.63 7.24
N ASP A 47 -16.41 5.16 6.99
CA ASP A 47 -17.05 5.16 5.66
C ASP A 47 -17.13 3.78 5.00
N GLY A 48 -17.42 2.75 5.80
CA GLY A 48 -17.49 1.35 5.35
C GLY A 48 -16.13 0.67 5.16
N VAL A 49 -15.02 1.39 5.30
CA VAL A 49 -13.67 0.86 5.16
C VAL A 49 -13.10 0.47 6.52
N THR A 50 -12.65 -0.79 6.63
CA THR A 50 -11.90 -1.27 7.80
C THR A 50 -10.41 -1.16 7.52
N THR A 51 -9.69 -0.40 8.34
CA THR A 51 -8.24 -0.26 8.24
C THR A 51 -7.60 -0.85 9.49
N LEU A 52 -6.70 -1.82 9.30
CA LEU A 52 -5.80 -2.32 10.34
C LEU A 52 -4.39 -1.87 10.00
N ARG A 53 -3.72 -1.26 10.97
CA ARG A 53 -2.31 -0.86 10.87
C ARG A 53 -1.53 -1.67 11.88
N PHE A 54 -0.39 -2.18 11.46
CA PHE A 54 0.51 -2.93 12.30
C PHE A 54 1.93 -2.82 11.73
N ALA A 55 2.90 -3.21 12.54
CA ALA A 55 4.29 -3.37 12.15
C ALA A 55 4.74 -4.78 12.50
N ARG A 56 5.44 -5.43 11.58
CA ARG A 56 6.09 -6.72 11.81
C ARG A 56 7.52 -6.64 11.29
N LYS A 57 8.46 -7.27 11.98
CA LYS A 57 9.85 -7.31 11.51
C LYS A 57 9.94 -8.17 10.26
N ARG A 58 10.78 -7.78 9.30
CA ARG A 58 11.07 -8.62 8.13
C ARG A 58 11.67 -9.99 8.48
N ARG A 59 12.37 -10.04 9.62
CA ARG A 59 12.87 -11.25 10.25
C ARG A 59 12.50 -11.17 11.72
N SER A 60 11.53 -11.97 12.14
CA SER A 60 11.05 -12.05 13.51
C SER A 60 12.03 -12.81 14.42
N GLY A 61 12.67 -13.85 13.88
CA GLY A 61 13.51 -14.78 14.62
C GLY A 61 12.77 -16.03 15.08
N ASP A 62 11.44 -16.10 14.90
CA ASP A 62 10.69 -17.35 14.97
C ASP A 62 10.92 -18.12 13.65
N THR A 63 11.30 -19.39 13.74
CA THR A 63 11.52 -20.25 12.57
C THR A 63 10.48 -21.37 12.48
N GLY A 64 9.58 -21.48 13.45
CA GLY A 64 8.52 -22.48 13.50
C GLY A 64 7.25 -22.03 12.80
N HIS A 65 6.91 -20.74 12.89
CA HIS A 65 5.61 -20.22 12.46
C HIS A 65 5.68 -18.92 11.65
N ASP A 66 6.89 -18.46 11.35
CA ASP A 66 7.12 -17.21 10.63
C ASP A 66 7.91 -17.42 9.34
N LEU A 67 7.45 -16.75 8.27
CA LEU A 67 8.19 -16.64 7.03
C LEU A 67 9.10 -15.40 7.05
N SER A 68 10.35 -15.59 6.63
CA SER A 68 11.26 -14.47 6.44
C SER A 68 10.88 -13.65 5.21
N LEU A 69 10.72 -12.34 5.41
CA LEU A 69 10.53 -11.34 4.36
C LEU A 69 11.86 -10.78 3.82
N ASP A 70 12.99 -11.45 4.09
CA ASP A 70 14.29 -11.08 3.49
C ASP A 70 14.39 -11.48 2.01
N GLY A 71 13.57 -12.44 1.58
CA GLY A 71 13.40 -12.84 0.19
C GLY A 71 12.11 -12.31 -0.45
N CYS A 72 11.70 -12.97 -1.53
CA CYS A 72 10.42 -12.70 -2.18
C CYS A 72 9.41 -13.76 -1.77
N VAL A 73 8.21 -13.34 -1.38
CA VAL A 73 7.14 -14.24 -0.93
C VAL A 73 5.86 -14.00 -1.72
N HIS A 74 5.05 -15.04 -1.88
CA HIS A 74 3.70 -14.84 -2.39
C HIS A 74 2.81 -14.31 -1.28
N LEU A 75 2.09 -13.23 -1.56
CA LEU A 75 1.15 -12.66 -0.61
C LEU A 75 -0.26 -13.22 -0.85
N VAL A 76 -0.95 -13.51 0.25
CA VAL A 76 -2.31 -14.03 0.26
C VAL A 76 -3.26 -12.95 0.77
N PHE A 77 -4.29 -12.66 0.00
CA PHE A 77 -5.25 -11.59 0.27
C PHE A 77 -6.66 -12.17 0.46
N PRO A 78 -7.10 -12.39 1.71
CA PRO A 78 -8.46 -12.79 2.02
C PRO A 78 -9.41 -11.58 1.92
N THR A 79 -9.76 -11.19 0.69
CA THR A 79 -10.60 -10.01 0.41
C THR A 79 -12.06 -10.16 0.87
N HIS A 80 -12.55 -11.39 0.98
CA HIS A 80 -13.89 -11.71 1.46
C HIS A 80 -13.78 -12.63 2.68
N GLY A 81 -13.50 -12.02 3.83
CA GLY A 81 -13.39 -12.71 5.11
C GLY A 81 -14.68 -13.40 5.53
N GLY A 82 -14.61 -14.21 6.59
CA GLY A 82 -15.79 -14.78 7.22
C GLY A 82 -16.27 -13.95 8.41
N VAL A 83 -17.47 -14.26 8.91
CA VAL A 83 -17.99 -13.68 10.15
C VAL A 83 -17.06 -13.99 11.32
N PHE A 84 -16.82 -13.01 12.20
CA PHE A 84 -16.02 -13.18 13.41
C PHE A 84 -16.89 -13.16 14.68
N ASN A 85 -16.37 -13.72 15.77
CA ASN A 85 -16.94 -13.59 17.11
C ASN A 85 -15.99 -12.79 17.99
N ALA A 86 -16.44 -11.61 18.42
CA ALA A 86 -15.64 -10.67 19.20
C ALA A 86 -15.21 -11.20 20.58
N VAL A 87 -15.97 -12.12 21.19
CA VAL A 87 -15.70 -12.67 22.53
C VAL A 87 -14.71 -13.82 22.44
N SER A 88 -14.99 -14.81 21.59
CA SER A 88 -14.13 -16.00 21.46
C SER A 88 -12.91 -15.78 20.56
N LYS A 89 -12.82 -14.63 19.90
CA LYS A 89 -11.77 -14.27 18.94
C LYS A 89 -11.64 -15.27 17.78
N LYS A 90 -12.72 -15.99 17.48
CA LYS A 90 -12.78 -16.94 16.38
C LYS A 90 -13.33 -16.28 15.12
N ILE A 91 -12.76 -16.66 13.98
CA ILE A 91 -13.25 -16.28 12.66
C ILE A 91 -13.81 -17.50 11.94
N ARG A 92 -14.85 -17.29 11.12
CA ARG A 92 -15.34 -18.30 10.19
C ARG A 92 -14.47 -18.31 8.93
N LYS A 93 -14.57 -19.42 8.20
CA LYS A 93 -13.97 -19.56 6.88
C LYS A 93 -14.39 -18.40 5.97
N HIS A 94 -13.44 -17.86 5.22
CA HIS A 94 -13.64 -16.85 4.19
C HIS A 94 -14.69 -17.28 3.16
N GLU A 95 -15.50 -16.32 2.68
CA GLU A 95 -16.60 -16.59 1.75
C GLU A 95 -16.10 -16.93 0.34
N LEU A 96 -15.05 -16.24 -0.09
CA LEU A 96 -14.36 -16.54 -1.35
C LEU A 96 -12.95 -17.06 -1.09
N ARG A 97 -12.43 -17.83 -2.05
CA ARG A 97 -11.03 -18.27 -2.00
C ARG A 97 -10.10 -17.03 -2.00
N PRO A 98 -9.17 -16.92 -1.05
CA PRO A 98 -8.21 -15.83 -1.02
C PRO A 98 -7.39 -15.79 -2.29
N PHE A 99 -7.07 -14.58 -2.71
CA PHE A 99 -6.23 -14.35 -3.88
C PHE A 99 -4.77 -14.49 -3.48
N VAL A 100 -3.99 -15.23 -4.26
CA VAL A 100 -2.54 -15.34 -4.07
C VAL A 100 -1.87 -14.56 -5.19
N SER A 101 -0.84 -13.77 -4.88
CA SER A 101 -0.13 -13.01 -5.91
C SER A 101 0.47 -13.94 -6.96
N ASP A 102 0.31 -13.60 -8.25
CA ASP A 102 0.86 -14.44 -9.35
C ASP A 102 2.39 -14.46 -9.35
N LYS A 103 3.01 -13.34 -8.96
CA LYS A 103 4.45 -13.18 -8.80
C LYS A 103 4.80 -13.01 -7.32
N PRO A 104 5.98 -13.47 -6.88
CA PRO A 104 6.44 -13.20 -5.53
C PRO A 104 6.78 -11.73 -5.38
N ILE A 105 6.51 -11.18 -4.20
CA ILE A 105 6.74 -9.80 -3.83
C ILE A 105 7.97 -9.76 -2.92
N CYS A 106 8.96 -8.96 -3.31
CA CYS A 106 10.21 -8.81 -2.58
C CYS A 106 10.14 -7.56 -1.71
N PHE A 107 10.30 -7.73 -0.41
CA PHE A 107 10.45 -6.59 0.49
C PHE A 107 11.92 -6.15 0.41
N ASN A 108 12.18 -4.93 -0.06
CA ASN A 108 13.54 -4.41 -0.09
C ASN A 108 13.87 -3.71 1.22
N LYS A 109 15.16 -3.42 1.46
CA LYS A 109 15.52 -2.47 2.51
C LYS A 109 14.76 -1.19 2.21
N CYS A 110 14.19 -0.55 3.24
CA CYS A 110 13.69 0.80 3.07
C CYS A 110 14.81 1.60 2.41
N ALA A 111 14.51 2.31 1.32
CA ALA A 111 15.40 3.39 0.91
C ALA A 111 15.57 4.25 2.16
N GLY A 112 16.80 4.34 2.69
CA GLY A 112 17.06 5.13 3.89
C GLY A 112 16.43 6.49 3.71
N GLU A 113 15.88 7.08 4.78
CA GLU A 113 15.30 8.41 4.74
C GLU A 113 16.17 9.28 3.84
N ALA A 114 15.64 9.67 2.68
CA ALA A 114 16.15 10.86 2.05
C ALA A 114 15.99 11.91 3.14
N VAL A 115 17.10 12.28 3.77
CA VAL A 115 17.15 13.36 4.74
C VAL A 115 16.45 14.49 4.01
N PHE A 116 15.23 14.83 4.44
CA PHE A 116 14.62 16.08 4.05
C PHE A 116 15.54 17.12 4.67
N VAL A 117 16.53 17.55 3.90
CA VAL A 117 17.31 18.73 4.20
C VAL A 117 16.29 19.84 4.16
N GLN A 118 15.72 20.18 5.32
CA GLN A 118 14.98 21.40 5.49
C GLN A 118 15.92 22.51 5.02
N PRO A 119 15.55 23.30 3.99
CA PRO A 119 16.37 24.42 3.58
C PRO A 119 16.38 25.41 4.74
N THR A 120 17.44 25.38 5.53
CA THR A 120 17.69 26.39 6.55
C THR A 120 18.00 27.67 5.79
N THR A 121 17.11 28.64 5.89
CA THR A 121 17.23 29.98 5.32
C THR A 121 18.55 30.62 5.74
N ALA A 122 19.41 30.94 4.77
CA ALA A 122 20.53 31.85 4.95
C ALA A 122 20.22 33.22 4.28
N PRO A 123 20.75 34.34 4.80
CA PRO A 123 20.21 35.67 4.56
C PRO A 123 20.61 36.28 3.22
N LYS A 124 19.69 37.06 2.67
CA LYS A 124 19.80 37.83 1.43
C LYS A 124 20.62 39.11 1.66
N LEU A 125 21.70 39.32 0.91
CA LEU A 125 22.23 40.66 0.60
C LEU A 125 22.74 40.72 -0.86
N LYS A 126 22.20 41.69 -1.60
CA LYS A 126 22.69 42.25 -2.88
C LYS A 126 23.25 43.65 -2.57
N PRO A 127 23.77 44.46 -3.51
CA PRO A 127 24.54 44.19 -4.75
C PRO A 127 25.76 45.15 -4.93
N VAL A 128 26.82 44.75 -5.65
CA VAL A 128 27.75 45.72 -6.26
C VAL A 128 28.24 45.23 -7.63
N THR A 129 28.06 46.07 -8.64
CA THR A 129 28.65 46.05 -10.00
C THR A 129 29.49 47.36 -10.08
N PRO A 130 30.57 47.56 -10.89
CA PRO A 130 30.67 47.12 -12.29
C PRO A 130 32.07 46.82 -12.91
N THR A 131 32.02 46.31 -14.16
CA THR A 131 32.84 46.67 -15.37
C THR A 131 33.61 45.52 -16.07
N ALA A 132 33.44 45.45 -17.39
CA ALA A 132 33.77 44.41 -18.40
C ALA A 132 35.23 44.49 -18.95
N PRO A 133 35.69 43.82 -20.07
CA PRO A 133 35.06 42.82 -20.97
C PRO A 133 35.95 41.62 -21.42
N SER A 134 35.35 40.56 -22.01
CA SER A 134 35.67 40.01 -23.37
C SER A 134 35.43 38.49 -23.54
N SER A 135 34.65 38.16 -24.60
CA SER A 135 34.69 36.99 -25.52
C SER A 135 34.81 35.57 -24.92
N THR A 136 33.93 34.58 -25.17
CA THR A 136 33.42 34.07 -26.46
C THR A 136 32.29 33.06 -26.18
N SER A 137 31.36 32.95 -27.11
CA SER A 137 30.18 32.07 -27.22
C SER A 137 30.26 30.66 -26.61
N ALA A 138 29.19 30.24 -25.92
CA ALA A 138 28.24 29.21 -26.39
C ALA A 138 27.25 28.81 -25.27
N VAL A 139 25.97 28.82 -25.60
CA VAL A 139 24.85 28.36 -24.76
C VAL A 139 24.74 26.83 -24.91
N PRO A 140 24.53 26.07 -23.82
CA PRO A 140 23.78 24.83 -23.92
C PRO A 140 22.51 24.94 -23.06
N THR A 141 21.37 25.03 -23.74
CA THR A 141 20.05 24.73 -23.19
C THR A 141 20.03 23.24 -22.85
N GLN A 142 20.18 22.90 -21.58
CA GLN A 142 19.83 21.56 -21.09
C GLN A 142 18.44 21.64 -20.48
N GLY A 143 17.47 21.10 -21.23
CA GLY A 143 16.14 20.81 -20.71
C GLY A 143 16.29 19.81 -19.56
N VAL A 144 15.72 20.15 -18.42
CA VAL A 144 15.55 19.24 -17.29
C VAL A 144 14.50 18.21 -17.73
N GLU A 145 14.95 17.03 -18.11
CA GLU A 145 14.06 15.90 -18.38
C GLU A 145 13.52 15.40 -17.04
N LEU A 146 12.22 15.61 -16.84
CA LEU A 146 11.50 15.22 -15.63
C LEU A 146 11.37 13.69 -15.66
N GLU A 147 12.13 12.96 -14.83
CA GLU A 147 11.93 11.52 -14.67
C GLU A 147 10.55 11.28 -14.05
N ARG A 148 9.58 10.82 -14.87
CA ARG A 148 8.26 10.41 -14.41
C ARG A 148 8.30 8.96 -13.96
N GLU A 149 8.06 8.73 -12.68
CA GLU A 149 7.75 7.38 -12.18
C GLU A 149 6.31 7.02 -12.54
N GLU A 150 6.12 5.94 -13.31
CA GLU A 150 4.81 5.42 -13.69
C GLU A 150 4.40 4.27 -12.78
N TYR A 151 3.21 4.36 -12.19
CA TYR A 151 2.66 3.34 -11.30
C TYR A 151 1.48 2.63 -11.97
N VAL A 152 1.53 1.30 -12.07
CA VAL A 152 0.43 0.48 -12.60
C VAL A 152 -0.39 -0.09 -11.45
N VAL A 153 -1.61 0.41 -11.29
CA VAL A 153 -2.57 -0.11 -10.28
C VAL A 153 -3.49 -1.13 -10.93
N ARG A 154 -3.61 -2.32 -10.33
CA ARG A 154 -4.58 -3.36 -10.75
C ARG A 154 -5.71 -3.41 -9.74
N ILE A 155 -6.94 -3.24 -10.23
CA ILE A 155 -8.14 -3.18 -9.40
C ILE A 155 -9.01 -4.39 -9.73
N LYS A 156 -9.44 -5.11 -8.70
CA LYS A 156 -10.40 -6.21 -8.82
C LYS A 156 -11.79 -5.67 -8.57
N LEU A 157 -12.73 -5.99 -9.45
CA LEU A 157 -14.15 -5.65 -9.28
C LEU A 157 -14.85 -6.78 -8.51
N ASP A 158 -15.85 -6.43 -7.71
CA ASP A 158 -16.71 -7.38 -6.99
C ASP A 158 -17.75 -8.08 -7.89
N GLY A 159 -17.59 -7.96 -9.21
CA GLY A 159 -18.47 -8.56 -10.21
C GLY A 159 -17.72 -8.97 -11.49
N PRO A 160 -18.36 -9.75 -12.36
CA PRO A 160 -17.77 -10.16 -13.63
C PRO A 160 -17.51 -8.95 -14.55
N TRP A 161 -16.46 -9.05 -15.35
CA TRP A 161 -16.18 -8.05 -16.38
C TRP A 161 -17.24 -8.10 -17.47
N LEU A 162 -18.06 -7.05 -17.57
CA LEU A 162 -19.05 -6.90 -18.62
C LEU A 162 -18.43 -6.29 -19.88
N PRO A 163 -18.89 -6.65 -21.10
CA PRO A 163 -18.37 -6.10 -22.35
C PRO A 163 -18.34 -4.58 -22.40
N ASP A 164 -19.34 -3.93 -21.80
CA ASP A 164 -19.47 -2.47 -21.74
C ASP A 164 -18.28 -1.78 -21.08
N TYR A 165 -17.60 -2.43 -20.14
CA TYR A 165 -16.38 -1.88 -19.51
C TYR A 165 -15.17 -1.86 -20.44
N SER A 166 -15.27 -2.50 -21.62
CA SER A 166 -14.18 -2.49 -22.61
C SER A 166 -14.24 -1.25 -23.51
N SER A 167 -15.33 -0.48 -23.48
CA SER A 167 -15.51 0.73 -24.29
C SER A 167 -15.45 1.99 -23.45
N ARG A 168 -14.50 2.89 -23.74
CA ARG A 168 -14.36 4.19 -23.07
C ARG A 168 -15.56 5.11 -23.20
N SER A 169 -16.42 4.88 -24.21
CA SER A 169 -17.63 5.67 -24.45
C SER A 169 -18.87 5.10 -23.76
N SER A 170 -18.77 3.94 -23.10
CA SER A 170 -19.94 3.36 -22.45
C SER A 170 -20.23 4.10 -21.14
N PRO A 171 -21.52 4.37 -20.82
CA PRO A 171 -21.89 4.99 -19.54
C PRO A 171 -21.37 4.20 -18.33
N ARG A 172 -21.33 2.86 -18.46
CA ARG A 172 -20.83 1.98 -17.40
C ARG A 172 -19.33 2.07 -17.19
N PHE A 173 -18.55 2.23 -18.26
CA PHE A 173 -17.12 2.48 -18.15
C PHE A 173 -16.87 3.83 -17.47
N THR A 174 -17.56 4.89 -17.90
CA THR A 174 -17.42 6.23 -17.31
C THR A 174 -17.72 6.21 -15.82
N GLN A 175 -18.85 5.63 -15.44
CA GLN A 175 -19.26 5.54 -14.03
C GLN A 175 -18.26 4.75 -13.17
N LEU A 176 -17.76 3.62 -13.69
CA LEU A 176 -16.75 2.82 -12.99
C LEU A 176 -15.41 3.57 -12.87
N SER A 177 -14.99 4.24 -13.93
CA SER A 177 -13.75 5.03 -13.97
C SER A 177 -13.81 6.20 -12.98
N GLU A 178 -14.94 6.91 -12.91
CA GLU A 178 -15.18 7.97 -11.93
C GLU A 178 -15.17 7.43 -10.51
N GLN A 179 -15.87 6.32 -10.26
CA GLN A 179 -15.90 5.69 -8.94
C GLN A 179 -14.50 5.30 -8.46
N ILE A 180 -13.71 4.64 -9.32
CA ILE A 180 -12.32 4.27 -9.04
C ILE A 180 -11.47 5.51 -8.77
N THR A 181 -11.57 6.52 -9.63
CA THR A 181 -10.77 7.75 -9.52
C THR A 181 -11.08 8.48 -8.21
N ASN A 182 -12.36 8.70 -7.92
CA ASN A 182 -12.80 9.40 -6.70
C ASN A 182 -12.44 8.62 -5.43
N THR A 183 -12.43 7.29 -5.49
CA THR A 183 -12.03 6.45 -4.35
C THR A 183 -10.52 6.54 -4.08
N LEU A 184 -9.70 6.60 -5.15
CA LEU A 184 -8.24 6.64 -5.01
C LEU A 184 -7.68 8.04 -4.77
N GLU A 185 -8.37 9.09 -5.22
CA GLU A 185 -7.91 10.48 -5.17
C GLU A 185 -7.49 10.96 -3.76
N PRO A 186 -8.21 10.67 -2.66
CA PRO A 186 -7.77 11.04 -1.31
C PRO A 186 -6.45 10.38 -0.87
N THR A 187 -6.13 9.21 -1.44
CA THR A 187 -4.88 8.50 -1.16
C THR A 187 -3.75 9.00 -2.05
N LEU A 188 -4.03 9.20 -3.34
CA LEU A 188 -3.03 9.66 -4.32
C LEU A 188 -2.56 11.09 -4.02
N THR A 189 -3.44 11.97 -3.54
CA THR A 189 -3.10 13.34 -3.12
C THR A 189 -2.14 13.40 -1.93
N GLN A 190 -1.99 12.32 -1.17
CA GLN A 190 -1.00 12.24 -0.09
C GLN A 190 0.40 11.84 -0.60
N VAL A 191 0.53 11.42 -1.86
CA VAL A 191 1.82 11.06 -2.46
C VAL A 191 2.55 12.35 -2.87
N PRO A 192 3.75 12.63 -2.33
CA PRO A 192 4.52 13.82 -2.69
C PRO A 192 4.79 13.87 -4.20
N GLY A 193 4.47 15.00 -4.84
CA GLY A 193 4.66 15.18 -6.28
C GLY A 193 3.53 14.62 -7.17
N PHE A 194 2.47 14.05 -6.58
CA PHE A 194 1.29 13.67 -7.34
C PHE A 194 0.64 14.89 -8.00
N HIS A 195 0.44 14.80 -9.31
CA HIS A 195 -0.31 15.76 -10.09
C HIS A 195 -1.25 14.99 -11.01
N LYS A 196 -2.55 15.27 -10.90
CA LYS A 196 -3.57 14.69 -11.76
C LYS A 196 -3.39 15.26 -13.17
N LEU A 197 -3.22 14.39 -14.16
CA LEU A 197 -3.22 14.79 -15.56
C LEU A 197 -4.68 14.79 -16.01
N GLU A 198 -5.20 15.98 -16.34
CA GLU A 198 -6.48 16.10 -17.03
C GLU A 198 -6.26 15.66 -18.49
N PHE A 199 -7.06 14.69 -18.94
CA PHE A 199 -7.07 14.18 -20.31
C PHE A 199 -8.42 14.48 -20.97
#